data_AF-A0A6A5GTB3-F1
#
_entry.id   AF-A0A6A5GTB3-F1
#
_cell.length_a   1.000
_cell.length_b   1.000
_cell.length_c   1.000
_cell.angle_alpha   90.00
_cell.angle_beta   90.00
_cell.angle_gamma   90.00
#
_symmetry.space_group_name_H-M   'P 1'
#
loop_
_entity.id
_entity.type
_entity.pdbx_description
1 polymer ?
#
loop_
_entity_poly.entity_id
_entity_poly.type
_entity_poly.pdbx_seq_one_letter_code
_entity_poly.pdbx_strand_id
1 'polypeptide(L)'
;MRWNHVVALISLLLMSQLSVDAAEKTCRGKEVKELEDGCTIINEAPLIFRDLKDEALIKRKTETISIIEHGVEVIETNIESFDYLKNATKISNKEGPAIIFRKNQKLKRFNFDGLKYLKGDPVDVVLEDDHFSSEGSSSSQSFHDWMFLEHISRSTHQRTEKCSKQFLEVRTTKESSDEDFKLPAIIAMGVFALLCIVSLILIWNWFKHRRSVEKNDKKTTEKTDEKNKTKNSSEAGTKSLEKSKSPATEIPTKSKSAEPTGSK
;
A
#
# COMPACT_ATOMS: atom_id res chain seq x y z
N MET A 1 15.69 -35.62 66.52
CA MET A 1 15.00 -35.71 65.21
C MET A 1 13.71 -34.89 65.10
N ARG A 2 13.09 -34.41 66.19
CA ARG A 2 11.79 -33.71 66.16
C ARG A 2 11.83 -32.25 65.67
N TRP A 3 12.98 -31.59 65.73
CA TRP A 3 13.13 -30.16 65.43
C TRP A 3 13.21 -29.86 63.92
N ASN A 4 13.85 -30.73 63.14
CA ASN A 4 13.99 -30.55 61.69
C ASN A 4 12.63 -30.63 60.97
N HIS A 5 11.68 -31.42 61.49
CA HIS A 5 10.33 -31.50 60.94
C HIS A 5 9.50 -30.25 61.21
N VAL A 6 9.72 -29.58 62.35
CA VAL A 6 9.02 -28.34 62.70
C VAL A 6 9.52 -27.19 61.82
N VAL A 7 10.83 -27.10 61.58
CA VAL A 7 11.42 -26.09 60.68
C VAL A 7 11.00 -26.31 59.22
N ALA A 8 10.91 -27.56 58.77
CA ALA A 8 10.42 -27.89 57.43
C ALA A 8 8.94 -27.54 57.23
N LEU A 9 8.09 -27.80 58.23
CA LEU A 9 6.66 -27.43 58.18
C LEU A 9 6.43 -25.92 58.20
N ILE A 10 7.20 -25.18 59.00
CA ILE A 10 7.13 -23.71 59.03
C ILE A 10 7.64 -23.11 57.71
N SER A 11 8.69 -23.67 57.10
CA SER A 11 9.17 -23.26 55.78
C SER A 11 8.15 -23.56 54.67
N LEU A 12 7.43 -24.68 54.75
CA LEU A 12 6.36 -25.02 53.80
C LEU A 12 5.14 -24.08 53.94
N LEU A 13 4.81 -23.68 55.18
CA LEU A 13 3.73 -22.72 55.47
C LEU A 13 4.09 -21.28 55.06
N LEU A 14 5.36 -20.89 55.15
CA LEU A 14 5.83 -19.56 54.71
C LEU A 14 5.90 -19.43 53.18
N MET A 15 6.09 -20.54 52.46
CA MET A 15 6.10 -20.56 50.98
C MET A 15 4.70 -20.64 50.35
N SER A 16 3.63 -20.82 51.15
CA SER A 16 2.26 -20.99 50.65
C SER A 16 1.48 -19.67 50.49
N GLN A 17 2.09 -18.51 50.74
CA GLN A 17 1.41 -17.20 50.66
C GLN A 17 1.78 -16.32 49.45
N LEU A 18 2.24 -16.90 48.35
CA LEU A 18 2.52 -16.15 47.11
C LEU A 18 1.65 -16.53 45.92
N SER A 19 0.55 -17.25 46.12
CA SER A 19 -0.56 -17.23 45.17
C SER A 19 -1.43 -16.02 45.49
N VAL A 20 -0.96 -14.83 45.10
CA VAL A 20 -1.89 -13.73 44.81
C VAL A 20 -2.72 -14.25 43.65
N ASP A 21 -3.94 -14.71 43.94
CA ASP A 21 -4.96 -14.83 42.90
C ASP A 21 -5.00 -13.45 42.23
N ALA A 22 -4.46 -13.37 41.01
CA ALA A 22 -4.54 -12.15 40.23
C ALA A 22 -6.03 -11.87 40.09
N ALA A 23 -6.51 -10.88 40.85
CA ALA A 23 -7.92 -10.55 40.89
C ALA A 23 -8.39 -10.36 39.43
N GLU A 24 -9.42 -11.10 39.06
CA GLU A 24 -9.95 -11.08 37.70
C GLU A 24 -10.32 -9.64 37.36
N LYS A 25 -9.56 -9.03 36.43
CA LYS A 25 -9.76 -7.67 35.99
C LYS A 25 -10.12 -7.71 34.51
N THR A 26 -11.37 -7.36 34.26
CA THR A 26 -11.92 -7.26 32.92
C THR A 26 -11.74 -5.85 32.38
N CYS A 27 -11.22 -5.76 31.16
CA CYS A 27 -10.90 -4.50 30.50
C CYS A 27 -11.50 -4.48 29.09
N ARG A 28 -11.96 -3.31 28.67
CA ARG A 28 -12.35 -3.08 27.27
C ARG A 28 -11.11 -3.08 26.36
N GLY A 29 -11.18 -3.80 25.25
CA GLY A 29 -10.12 -3.81 24.24
C GLY A 29 -9.93 -2.45 23.56
N LYS A 30 -8.67 -2.15 23.24
CA LYS A 30 -8.18 -0.90 22.64
C LYS A 30 -6.71 -1.09 22.26
N GLU A 31 -6.03 -0.02 21.86
CA GLU A 31 -4.59 -0.05 21.69
C GLU A 31 -3.89 -0.38 23.03
N VAL A 32 -2.92 -1.30 23.00
CA VAL A 32 -2.27 -1.80 24.22
C VAL A 32 -1.66 -0.66 25.05
N LYS A 33 -1.13 0.39 24.41
CA LYS A 33 -0.58 1.57 25.12
C LYS A 33 -1.61 2.28 25.99
N GLU A 34 -2.88 2.21 25.64
CA GLU A 34 -4.01 2.83 26.34
C GLU A 34 -4.71 1.86 27.30
N LEU A 35 -4.30 0.59 27.31
CA LEU A 35 -4.85 -0.42 28.20
C LEU A 35 -4.51 -0.10 29.65
N GLU A 36 -5.37 -0.45 30.59
CA GLU A 36 -5.03 -0.32 32.00
C GLU A 36 -4.05 -1.42 32.41
N ASP A 37 -3.29 -1.19 33.49
CA ASP A 37 -2.42 -2.23 34.03
C ASP A 37 -3.26 -3.33 34.71
N GLY A 38 -2.75 -4.57 34.69
CA GLY A 38 -3.29 -5.72 35.40
C GLY A 38 -4.55 -6.36 34.78
N CYS A 39 -4.87 -6.07 33.52
CA CYS A 39 -6.00 -6.71 32.84
C CYS A 39 -5.75 -8.23 32.69
N THR A 40 -6.73 -9.05 33.07
CA THR A 40 -6.70 -10.50 32.89
C THR A 40 -7.62 -10.97 31.76
N ILE A 41 -8.72 -10.25 31.53
CA ILE A 41 -9.72 -10.51 30.49
C ILE A 41 -9.92 -9.26 29.63
N ILE A 42 -9.88 -9.42 28.31
CA ILE A 42 -10.27 -8.39 27.36
C ILE A 42 -11.62 -8.73 26.75
N ASN A 43 -12.61 -7.90 27.03
CA ASN A 43 -13.97 -8.03 26.48
C ASN A 43 -14.39 -6.75 25.73
N GLU A 44 -15.54 -6.80 25.06
CA GLU A 44 -16.19 -5.71 24.31
C GLU A 44 -15.51 -5.19 23.02
N ALA A 45 -14.19 -5.29 22.87
CA ALA A 45 -13.47 -4.77 21.71
C ALA A 45 -12.14 -5.50 21.47
N PRO A 46 -11.59 -5.47 20.25
CA PRO A 46 -10.31 -6.11 19.94
C PRO A 46 -9.16 -5.48 20.71
N LEU A 47 -8.15 -6.29 21.05
CA LEU A 47 -6.87 -5.80 21.57
C LEU A 47 -5.94 -5.46 20.40
N ILE A 48 -5.51 -4.20 20.32
CA ILE A 48 -4.79 -3.67 19.16
C ILE A 48 -3.32 -3.40 19.49
N PHE A 49 -2.43 -4.03 18.73
CA PHE A 49 -0.99 -3.83 18.76
C PHE A 49 -0.58 -2.97 17.57
N ARG A 50 -0.31 -1.70 17.85
CA ARG A 50 0.15 -0.70 16.88
C ARG A 50 1.35 0.03 17.47
N ASP A 51 2.32 0.38 16.63
CA ASP A 51 3.47 1.24 16.99
C ASP A 51 4.21 0.75 18.27
N LEU A 52 4.73 -0.47 18.25
CA LEU A 52 5.33 -1.17 19.40
C LEU A 52 6.73 -0.67 19.78
N LYS A 53 6.91 0.66 19.93
CA LYS A 53 8.20 1.29 20.26
C LYS A 53 8.62 1.10 21.72
N ASP A 54 7.67 1.13 22.66
CA ASP A 54 7.93 0.97 24.10
C ASP A 54 7.62 -0.46 24.55
N GLU A 55 8.55 -1.37 24.26
CA GLU A 55 8.40 -2.80 24.52
C GLU A 55 8.13 -3.11 26.00
N ALA A 56 8.74 -2.36 26.92
CA ALA A 56 8.58 -2.57 28.36
C ALA A 56 7.14 -2.25 28.81
N LEU A 57 6.57 -1.15 28.31
CA LEU A 57 5.18 -0.79 28.57
C LEU A 57 4.22 -1.84 28.01
N ILE A 58 4.44 -2.29 26.77
CA ILE A 58 3.59 -3.30 26.13
C ILE A 58 3.62 -4.60 26.94
N LYS A 59 4.82 -5.11 27.28
CA LYS A 59 4.97 -6.34 28.07
C LYS A 59 4.25 -6.25 29.41
N ARG A 60 4.43 -5.16 30.15
CA ARG A 60 3.76 -4.96 31.44
C ARG A 60 2.23 -4.99 31.30
N LYS A 61 1.68 -4.38 30.25
CA LYS A 61 0.23 -4.32 30.04
C LYS A 61 -0.39 -5.64 29.61
N THR A 62 0.39 -6.51 28.97
CA THR A 62 -0.11 -7.77 28.43
C THR A 62 0.25 -8.99 29.27
N GLU A 63 1.13 -8.86 30.28
CA GLU A 63 1.67 -9.99 31.03
C GLU A 63 0.61 -10.84 31.74
N THR A 64 -0.47 -10.22 32.23
CA THR A 64 -1.55 -10.91 32.97
C THR A 64 -2.72 -11.34 32.09
N ILE A 65 -2.75 -10.94 30.82
CA ILE A 65 -3.88 -11.21 29.93
C ILE A 65 -3.95 -12.70 29.62
N SER A 66 -5.09 -13.31 29.92
CA SER A 66 -5.34 -14.75 29.77
C SER A 66 -6.48 -15.06 28.80
N ILE A 67 -7.46 -14.17 28.67
CA ILE A 67 -8.65 -14.34 27.82
C ILE A 67 -8.89 -13.08 26.99
N ILE A 68 -9.15 -13.25 25.70
CA ILE A 68 -9.50 -12.19 24.76
C ILE A 68 -10.73 -12.62 23.96
N GLU A 69 -11.83 -11.88 24.04
CA GLU A 69 -13.13 -12.31 23.49
C GLU A 69 -13.54 -11.66 22.16
N HIS A 70 -12.85 -10.59 21.75
CA HIS A 70 -13.13 -9.82 20.53
C HIS A 70 -11.92 -9.75 19.60
N GLY A 71 -11.03 -10.73 19.71
CA GLY A 71 -9.87 -10.89 18.84
C GLY A 71 -8.69 -9.95 19.14
N VAL A 72 -7.63 -10.17 18.36
CA VAL A 72 -6.36 -9.44 18.43
C VAL A 72 -6.02 -8.91 17.05
N GLU A 73 -5.58 -7.66 17.00
CA GLU A 73 -5.07 -7.03 15.79
C GLU A 73 -3.61 -6.62 15.98
N VAL A 74 -2.70 -7.11 15.13
CA VAL A 74 -1.31 -6.67 15.08
C VAL A 74 -1.12 -5.95 13.76
N ILE A 75 -0.99 -4.62 13.83
CA ILE A 75 -1.17 -3.76 12.66
C ILE A 75 -0.06 -2.72 12.53
N GLU A 76 0.45 -2.59 11.30
CA GLU A 76 1.41 -1.54 10.92
C GLU A 76 2.63 -1.47 11.86
N THR A 77 3.14 -2.63 12.27
CA THR A 77 4.33 -2.73 13.12
C THR A 77 5.60 -3.02 12.31
N ASN A 78 6.75 -2.78 12.93
CA ASN A 78 8.08 -3.05 12.36
C ASN A 78 8.87 -4.08 13.18
N ILE A 79 8.18 -4.88 13.99
CA ILE A 79 8.78 -5.93 14.80
C ILE A 79 9.02 -7.19 13.97
N GLU A 80 10.06 -7.95 14.31
CA GLU A 80 10.32 -9.25 13.67
C GLU A 80 9.61 -10.41 14.37
N SER A 81 9.36 -10.27 15.68
CA SER A 81 8.75 -11.30 16.51
C SER A 81 7.67 -10.69 17.40
N PHE A 82 6.50 -11.34 17.44
CA PHE A 82 5.39 -10.99 18.32
C PHE A 82 5.28 -12.00 19.46
N ASP A 83 5.60 -11.62 20.69
CA ASP A 83 5.63 -12.53 21.85
C ASP A 83 4.90 -11.98 23.10
N TYR A 84 4.08 -10.95 22.91
CA TYR A 84 3.44 -10.22 24.01
C TYR A 84 2.27 -10.97 24.66
N LEU A 85 1.72 -11.99 24.00
CA LEU A 85 0.54 -12.75 24.42
C LEU A 85 0.84 -14.20 24.79
N LYS A 86 2.08 -14.50 25.22
CA LYS A 86 2.50 -15.85 25.62
C LYS A 86 1.64 -16.49 26.72
N ASN A 87 0.97 -15.69 27.55
CA ASN A 87 0.11 -16.15 28.64
C ASN A 87 -1.39 -16.24 28.27
N ALA A 88 -1.77 -15.78 27.07
CA ALA A 88 -3.14 -15.84 26.61
C ALA A 88 -3.54 -17.30 26.34
N THR A 89 -4.57 -17.78 27.04
CA THR A 89 -5.07 -19.15 26.93
C THR A 89 -6.25 -19.28 25.97
N LYS A 90 -7.00 -18.19 25.78
CA LYS A 90 -8.16 -18.12 24.88
C LYS A 90 -8.12 -16.82 24.08
N ILE A 91 -8.20 -16.95 22.76
CA ILE A 91 -8.47 -15.84 21.85
C ILE A 91 -9.67 -16.24 21.00
N SER A 92 -10.74 -15.45 21.07
CA SER A 92 -11.91 -15.67 20.24
C SER A 92 -12.46 -14.36 19.70
N ASN A 93 -13.27 -14.44 18.65
CA ASN A 93 -14.08 -13.35 18.16
C ASN A 93 -15.35 -13.96 17.52
N LYS A 94 -16.53 -13.54 17.97
CA LYS A 94 -17.82 -14.04 17.46
C LYS A 94 -18.32 -13.27 16.25
N GLU A 95 -17.75 -12.10 15.98
CA GLU A 95 -18.21 -11.18 14.94
C GLU A 95 -17.11 -10.89 13.90
N GLY A 96 -16.02 -11.65 13.94
CA GLY A 96 -14.88 -11.46 13.05
C GLY A 96 -13.74 -12.45 13.30
N PRO A 97 -12.58 -12.22 12.67
CA PRO A 97 -11.39 -13.02 12.91
C PRO A 97 -10.89 -12.95 14.36
N ALA A 98 -10.36 -14.06 14.85
CA ALA A 98 -9.76 -14.08 16.19
C ALA A 98 -8.38 -13.39 16.21
N ILE A 99 -7.61 -13.52 15.13
CA ILE A 99 -6.30 -12.87 14.99
C ILE A 99 -6.20 -12.23 13.60
N ILE A 100 -5.77 -10.97 13.55
CA ILE A 100 -5.48 -10.24 12.32
C ILE A 100 -4.04 -9.76 12.38
N PHE A 101 -3.22 -10.16 11.41
CA PHE A 101 -1.94 -9.52 11.11
C PHE A 101 -2.11 -8.70 9.85
N ARG A 102 -1.87 -7.39 9.94
CA ARG A 102 -2.09 -6.48 8.82
C ARG A 102 -0.96 -5.48 8.65
N LYS A 103 -0.39 -5.42 7.44
CA LYS A 103 0.62 -4.42 7.05
C LYS A 103 1.83 -4.37 7.99
N ASN A 104 2.19 -5.48 8.66
CA ASN A 104 3.43 -5.54 9.42
C ASN A 104 4.62 -5.70 8.46
N GLN A 105 5.63 -4.85 8.62
CA GLN A 105 6.71 -4.74 7.64
C GLN A 105 7.76 -5.84 7.74
N LYS A 106 7.95 -6.42 8.93
CA LYS A 106 9.06 -7.33 9.23
C LYS A 106 8.67 -8.57 10.02
N LEU A 107 7.38 -8.77 10.29
CA LEU A 107 6.93 -9.85 11.15
C LEU A 107 7.28 -11.21 10.52
N LYS A 108 8.03 -12.02 11.25
CA LYS A 108 8.50 -13.35 10.83
C LYS A 108 8.13 -14.44 11.81
N ARG A 109 7.93 -14.08 13.07
CA ARG A 109 7.71 -14.99 14.19
C ARG A 109 6.56 -14.49 15.06
N PHE A 110 5.82 -15.41 15.65
CA PHE A 110 4.89 -15.09 16.72
C PHE A 110 4.85 -16.23 17.73
N ASN A 111 4.61 -15.89 18.99
CA ASN A 111 4.56 -16.84 20.09
C ASN A 111 3.22 -16.70 20.82
N PHE A 112 2.47 -17.80 20.82
CA PHE A 112 1.23 -17.98 21.55
C PHE A 112 1.28 -19.25 22.40
N ASP A 113 2.41 -19.57 23.03
CA ASP A 113 2.67 -20.85 23.70
C ASP A 113 1.60 -21.24 24.74
N GLY A 114 0.97 -20.26 25.39
CA GLY A 114 -0.12 -20.48 26.35
C GLY A 114 -1.49 -20.78 25.74
N LEU A 115 -1.66 -20.59 24.43
CA LEU A 115 -2.96 -20.61 23.75
C LEU A 115 -3.50 -22.03 23.63
N LYS A 116 -4.75 -22.20 24.07
CA LYS A 116 -5.48 -23.48 24.08
C LYS A 116 -6.79 -23.42 23.30
N TYR A 117 -7.31 -22.22 23.08
CA TYR A 117 -8.58 -21.99 22.38
C TYR A 117 -8.43 -20.84 21.39
N LEU A 118 -8.71 -21.12 20.11
CA LEU A 118 -8.67 -20.15 19.01
C LEU A 118 -9.92 -20.30 18.15
N LYS A 119 -10.75 -19.25 18.11
CA LYS A 119 -11.99 -19.27 17.33
C LYS A 119 -12.40 -17.91 16.81
N GLY A 120 -12.39 -17.73 15.48
CA GLY A 120 -13.03 -16.60 14.80
C GLY A 120 -14.29 -17.01 14.05
N ASP A 121 -14.99 -16.02 13.50
CA ASP A 121 -16.14 -16.19 12.60
C ASP A 121 -16.09 -15.12 11.50
N PRO A 122 -15.95 -15.45 10.20
CA PRO A 122 -15.96 -16.79 9.62
C PRO A 122 -14.61 -17.54 9.66
N VAL A 123 -13.50 -16.84 9.93
CA VAL A 123 -12.14 -17.38 9.87
C VAL A 123 -11.37 -17.13 11.15
N ASP A 124 -10.47 -18.02 11.54
CA ASP A 124 -9.71 -17.90 12.79
C ASP A 124 -8.58 -16.85 12.68
N VAL A 125 -7.82 -16.86 11.58
CA VAL A 125 -6.66 -15.99 11.35
C VAL A 125 -6.76 -15.30 9.99
N VAL A 126 -6.46 -14.00 9.94
CA VAL A 126 -6.33 -13.22 8.70
C VAL A 126 -4.92 -12.65 8.58
N LEU A 127 -4.32 -12.79 7.40
CA LEU A 127 -3.12 -12.07 6.99
C LEU A 127 -3.50 -11.09 5.88
N GLU A 128 -3.39 -9.79 6.13
CA GLU A 128 -3.77 -8.73 5.19
C GLU A 128 -2.57 -7.85 4.84
N ASP A 129 -2.05 -7.99 3.62
CA ASP A 129 -0.86 -7.25 3.14
C ASP A 129 0.31 -7.33 4.14
N ASP A 130 0.48 -8.49 4.78
CA ASP A 130 1.39 -8.69 5.88
C ASP A 130 2.65 -9.44 5.45
N HIS A 131 3.83 -9.03 5.95
CA HIS A 131 5.09 -9.69 5.62
C HIS A 131 5.12 -11.18 6.03
N PHE A 132 4.40 -11.55 7.10
CA PHE A 132 4.33 -12.94 7.52
C PHE A 132 3.67 -13.84 6.45
N SER A 133 2.80 -13.29 5.60
CA SER A 133 2.15 -14.07 4.53
C SER A 133 3.14 -14.66 3.52
N SER A 134 4.27 -13.97 3.26
CA SER A 134 5.35 -14.46 2.41
C SER A 134 6.44 -15.21 3.19
N GLU A 135 6.63 -14.89 4.47
CA GLU A 135 7.72 -15.44 5.27
C GLU A 135 7.33 -16.66 6.12
N GLY A 136 6.04 -16.91 6.34
CA GLY A 136 5.54 -17.92 7.28
C GLY A 136 6.01 -19.35 6.99
N SER A 137 6.42 -19.64 5.75
CA SER A 137 6.98 -20.93 5.31
C SER A 137 8.48 -20.89 5.01
N SER A 138 9.13 -19.74 5.16
CA SER A 138 10.54 -19.54 4.78
C SER A 138 11.53 -20.21 5.76
N SER A 139 11.14 -20.38 7.02
CA SER A 139 11.96 -20.96 8.08
C SER A 139 11.21 -22.05 8.83
N SER A 140 11.96 -23.01 9.40
CA SER A 140 11.36 -24.09 10.21
C SER A 140 10.62 -23.53 11.43
N GLN A 141 11.08 -22.42 11.99
CA GLN A 141 10.46 -21.84 13.16
C GLN A 141 9.22 -21.02 12.83
N SER A 142 9.20 -20.23 11.75
CA SER A 142 7.98 -19.56 11.27
C SER A 142 6.90 -20.59 10.91
N PHE A 143 7.29 -21.69 10.28
CA PHE A 143 6.39 -22.79 9.98
C PHE A 143 5.86 -23.47 11.24
N HIS A 144 6.70 -23.64 12.27
CA HIS A 144 6.27 -24.17 13.56
C HIS A 144 5.23 -23.26 14.23
N ASP A 145 5.48 -21.95 14.28
CA ASP A 145 4.53 -20.97 14.83
C ASP A 145 3.17 -21.08 14.10
N TRP A 146 3.21 -21.17 12.77
CA TRP A 146 2.03 -21.36 11.92
C TRP A 146 1.26 -22.65 12.24
N MET A 147 1.97 -23.78 12.29
CA MET A 147 1.37 -25.09 12.56
C MET A 147 0.82 -25.20 13.99
N PHE A 148 1.40 -24.46 14.94
CA PHE A 148 0.86 -24.36 16.29
C PHE A 148 -0.54 -23.72 16.28
N LEU A 149 -0.73 -22.58 15.61
CA LEU A 149 -2.06 -21.97 15.51
C LEU A 149 -3.06 -22.87 14.75
N GLU A 150 -2.63 -23.54 13.68
CA GLU A 150 -3.48 -24.50 12.95
C GLU A 150 -3.95 -25.63 13.86
N HIS A 151 -3.03 -26.17 14.67
CA HIS A 151 -3.35 -27.24 15.60
C HIS A 151 -4.38 -26.82 16.65
N ILE A 152 -4.23 -25.63 17.24
CA ILE A 152 -5.16 -25.10 18.24
C ILE A 152 -6.52 -24.79 17.63
N SER A 153 -6.55 -24.15 16.46
CA SER A 153 -7.78 -23.89 15.68
C SER A 153 -8.52 -25.19 15.38
N ARG A 154 -7.82 -26.19 14.82
CA ARG A 154 -8.40 -27.50 14.49
C ARG A 154 -9.00 -28.19 15.72
N SER A 155 -8.27 -28.15 16.85
CA SER A 155 -8.72 -28.74 18.11
C SER A 155 -9.93 -28.02 18.69
N THR A 156 -9.96 -26.68 18.61
CA THR A 156 -11.06 -25.84 19.11
C THR A 156 -12.37 -26.14 18.39
N HIS A 157 -12.31 -26.32 17.08
CA HIS A 157 -13.49 -26.61 16.25
C HIS A 157 -13.76 -28.11 16.06
N GLN A 158 -12.98 -28.99 16.69
CA GLN A 158 -13.07 -30.45 16.53
C GLN A 158 -13.03 -30.90 15.06
N ARG A 159 -12.27 -30.18 14.23
CA ARG A 159 -12.18 -30.46 12.79
C ARG A 159 -11.33 -31.71 12.54
N THR A 160 -11.83 -32.60 11.70
CA THR A 160 -11.09 -33.80 11.25
C THR A 160 -10.27 -33.54 9.99
N GLU A 161 -10.64 -32.53 9.20
CA GLU A 161 -9.93 -32.10 8.01
C GLU A 161 -8.62 -31.38 8.35
N LYS A 162 -7.58 -31.64 7.55
CA LYS A 162 -6.34 -30.86 7.56
C LYS A 162 -6.52 -29.65 6.64
N CYS A 163 -5.93 -28.51 6.99
CA CYS A 163 -5.96 -27.29 6.16
C CYS A 163 -7.38 -26.75 5.88
N SER A 164 -8.18 -26.57 6.95
CA SER A 164 -9.53 -26.01 6.82
C SER A 164 -9.50 -24.59 6.23
N LYS A 165 -10.46 -24.30 5.35
CA LYS A 165 -10.66 -22.93 4.80
C LYS A 165 -11.10 -21.92 5.87
N GLN A 166 -11.56 -22.40 7.02
CA GLN A 166 -11.95 -21.57 8.16
C GLN A 166 -10.76 -21.19 9.06
N PHE A 167 -9.58 -21.76 8.83
CA PHE A 167 -8.41 -21.45 9.65
C PHE A 167 -7.75 -20.14 9.21
N LEU A 168 -7.44 -20.01 7.92
CA LEU A 168 -6.66 -18.89 7.39
C LEU A 168 -7.34 -18.25 6.18
N GLU A 169 -7.36 -16.92 6.17
CA GLU A 169 -7.60 -16.10 4.99
C GLU A 169 -6.38 -15.19 4.72
N VAL A 170 -5.88 -15.21 3.48
CA VAL A 170 -4.83 -14.27 3.04
C VAL A 170 -5.47 -13.25 2.11
N ARG A 171 -5.45 -11.98 2.54
CA ARG A 171 -5.93 -10.84 1.76
C ARG A 171 -4.72 -10.09 1.23
N THR A 172 -4.70 -9.90 -0.08
CA THR A 172 -3.77 -8.98 -0.71
C THR A 172 -4.60 -7.87 -1.32
N THR A 173 -4.49 -6.64 -0.81
CA THR A 173 -4.85 -5.51 -1.64
C THR A 173 -3.79 -5.47 -2.73
N LYS A 174 -4.18 -5.90 -3.93
CA LYS A 174 -3.48 -5.46 -5.13
C LYS A 174 -3.56 -3.93 -5.12
N GLU A 175 -2.62 -3.25 -4.49
CA GLU A 175 -2.08 -2.06 -5.12
C GLU A 175 -1.74 -2.53 -6.53
N SER A 176 -2.43 -1.99 -7.53
CA SER A 176 -2.16 -2.26 -8.93
C SER A 176 -0.65 -2.19 -9.10
N SER A 177 0.00 -3.35 -9.19
CA SER A 177 1.44 -3.38 -9.36
C SER A 177 1.72 -2.57 -10.61
N ASP A 178 2.71 -1.66 -10.58
CA ASP A 178 3.11 -0.84 -11.73
C ASP A 178 3.29 -1.65 -13.03
N GLU A 179 3.43 -2.98 -12.92
CA GLU A 179 3.34 -3.99 -13.97
C GLU A 179 2.07 -3.90 -14.86
N ASP A 180 0.89 -3.58 -14.30
CA ASP A 180 -0.37 -3.50 -15.06
C ASP A 180 -0.42 -2.24 -15.95
N PHE A 181 0.34 -1.19 -15.62
CA PHE A 181 0.51 -0.01 -16.46
C PHE A 181 1.70 -0.10 -17.43
N LYS A 182 2.71 -0.94 -17.15
CA LYS A 182 3.88 -1.09 -18.03
C LYS A 182 3.52 -1.61 -19.41
N LEU A 183 2.68 -2.65 -19.49
CA LEU A 183 2.31 -3.25 -20.78
C LEU A 183 1.55 -2.26 -21.69
N PRO A 184 0.46 -1.59 -21.23
CA PRO A 184 -0.22 -0.59 -22.05
C PRO A 184 0.66 0.65 -22.32
N ALA A 185 1.54 1.06 -21.40
CA ALA A 185 2.46 2.18 -21.65
C ALA A 185 3.53 1.84 -22.71
N ILE A 186 4.09 0.63 -22.70
CA ILE A 186 5.04 0.15 -23.73
C ILE A 186 4.35 0.10 -25.10
N ILE A 187 3.11 -0.41 -25.16
CA ILE A 187 2.32 -0.46 -26.39
C ILE A 187 2.05 0.97 -26.90
N ALA A 188 1.62 1.88 -26.02
CA ALA A 188 1.36 3.28 -26.38
C ALA A 188 2.62 3.99 -26.91
N MET A 189 3.77 3.77 -26.28
CA MET A 189 5.07 4.31 -26.74
C MET A 189 5.48 3.74 -28.10
N GLY A 190 5.27 2.44 -28.34
CA GLY A 190 5.54 1.82 -29.63
C GLY A 190 4.69 2.40 -30.76
N VAL A 191 3.39 2.60 -30.52
CA VAL A 191 2.47 3.22 -31.48
C VAL A 191 2.86 4.68 -31.76
N PHE A 192 3.20 5.45 -30.71
CA PHE A 192 3.62 6.84 -30.84
C PHE A 192 4.92 6.98 -31.67
N ALA A 193 5.89 6.10 -31.45
CA ALA A 193 7.14 6.08 -32.22
C ALA A 193 6.89 5.80 -33.71
N LEU A 194 6.02 4.84 -34.03
CA LEU A 194 5.62 4.56 -35.42
C LEU A 194 4.95 5.77 -36.09
N LEU A 195 4.03 6.44 -35.39
CA LEU A 195 3.38 7.65 -35.90
C LEU A 195 4.37 8.79 -36.16
N CYS A 196 5.37 8.96 -35.30
CA CYS A 196 6.44 9.94 -35.50
C CYS A 196 7.27 9.63 -36.75
N ILE A 197 7.64 8.36 -36.96
CA ILE A 197 8.41 7.93 -38.14
C ILE A 197 7.62 8.19 -39.43
N VAL A 198 6.34 7.80 -39.47
CA VAL A 198 5.47 8.04 -40.63
C VAL A 198 5.34 9.55 -40.91
N SER A 199 5.15 10.36 -39.87
CA SER A 199 5.05 11.81 -40.00
C SER A 199 6.34 12.42 -40.58
N LEU A 200 7.50 11.97 -40.11
CA LEU A 200 8.80 12.42 -40.64
C LEU A 200 8.99 12.05 -42.11
N ILE A 201 8.58 10.83 -42.52
CA ILE A 201 8.63 10.40 -43.92
C ILE A 201 7.71 11.27 -44.80
N LEU A 202 6.50 11.56 -44.34
CA LEU A 202 5.56 12.41 -45.06
C LEU A 202 6.08 13.85 -45.19
N ILE A 203 6.62 14.42 -44.12
CA ILE A 203 7.24 15.75 -44.13
C ILE A 203 8.44 15.76 -45.09
N TRP A 204 9.28 14.73 -45.08
CA TRP A 204 10.45 14.67 -45.95
C TRP A 204 10.05 14.54 -47.43
N ASN A 205 9.06 13.70 -47.74
CA ASN A 205 8.51 13.58 -49.08
C ASN A 205 7.87 14.89 -49.55
N TRP A 206 7.15 15.60 -48.68
CA TRP A 206 6.58 16.91 -48.99
C TRP A 206 7.67 17.97 -49.25
N PHE A 207 8.72 18.01 -48.42
CA PHE A 207 9.88 18.89 -48.65
C PHE A 207 10.61 18.57 -49.94
N LYS A 208 10.76 17.28 -50.28
CA LYS A 208 11.40 16.83 -51.52
C LYS A 208 10.56 17.22 -52.74
N HIS A 209 9.24 17.07 -52.66
CA HIS A 209 8.31 17.50 -53.71
C HIS A 209 8.31 19.04 -53.86
N ARG A 210 8.30 19.80 -52.76
CA ARG A 210 8.35 21.26 -52.82
C ARG A 210 9.65 21.76 -53.45
N ARG A 211 10.80 21.15 -53.11
CA ARG A 211 12.09 21.47 -53.74
C ARG A 211 12.16 21.07 -55.22
N SER A 212 11.43 20.06 -55.68
CA SER A 212 11.42 19.71 -57.11
C SER A 212 10.57 20.68 -57.91
N VAL A 213 9.43 21.12 -57.36
CA VAL A 213 8.57 22.15 -57.98
C VAL A 213 9.30 23.48 -58.10
N GLU A 214 9.99 23.93 -57.05
CA GLU A 214 10.74 25.20 -57.05
C GLU A 214 11.92 25.19 -58.05
N LYS A 215 12.50 24.02 -58.34
CA LYS A 215 13.52 23.85 -59.40
C LYS A 215 12.93 23.88 -60.81
N ASN A 216 11.68 23.44 -60.98
CA ASN A 216 10.99 23.46 -62.27
C ASN A 216 10.46 24.87 -62.61
N ASP A 217 10.06 25.66 -61.61
CA ASP A 217 9.63 27.05 -61.81
C ASP A 217 10.81 27.97 -62.21
N LYS A 218 11.99 27.79 -61.61
CA LYS A 218 13.21 28.52 -62.04
C LYS A 218 13.63 28.21 -63.48
N LYS A 219 13.45 26.96 -63.92
CA LYS A 219 13.76 26.54 -65.31
C LYS A 219 12.76 27.07 -66.35
N THR A 220 11.55 27.43 -65.92
CA THR A 220 10.52 28.05 -66.77
C THR A 220 10.68 29.58 -66.83
N THR A 221 11.25 30.18 -65.79
CA THR A 221 11.53 31.62 -65.74
C THR A 221 12.73 32.00 -66.63
N GLU A 222 13.83 31.22 -66.61
CA GLU A 222 14.99 31.45 -67.52
C GLU A 222 14.63 31.32 -69.02
N LYS A 223 13.67 30.45 -69.38
CA LYS A 223 13.18 30.35 -70.77
C LYS A 223 12.23 31.48 -71.19
N THR A 224 11.68 32.22 -70.24
CA THR A 224 10.77 33.35 -70.54
C THR A 224 11.56 34.65 -70.69
N ASP A 225 12.67 34.83 -69.96
CA ASP A 225 13.56 35.98 -70.11
C ASP A 225 14.39 35.95 -71.40
N GLU A 226 14.69 34.77 -71.96
CA GLU A 226 15.31 34.66 -73.29
C GLU A 226 14.33 34.99 -74.44
N LYS A 227 13.02 34.90 -74.20
CA LYS A 227 11.98 35.20 -75.21
C LYS A 227 11.47 36.64 -75.18
N ASN A 228 11.70 37.38 -74.09
CA ASN A 228 11.32 38.80 -73.97
C ASN A 228 12.42 39.80 -74.38
N LYS A 229 13.63 39.34 -74.73
CA LYS A 229 14.69 40.20 -75.29
C LYS A 229 14.48 40.54 -76.78
N THR A 230 13.52 39.90 -77.46
CA THR A 230 13.22 40.10 -78.89
C THR A 230 12.02 41.02 -79.15
N LYS A 231 11.47 41.67 -78.12
CA LYS A 231 10.22 42.46 -78.24
C LYS A 231 10.31 43.91 -77.75
N ASN A 232 11.51 44.49 -77.73
CA ASN A 232 11.72 45.93 -77.50
C ASN A 232 12.17 46.62 -78.80
N SER A 233 11.23 46.83 -79.72
CA SER A 233 11.34 47.79 -80.80
C SER A 233 9.93 48.27 -81.12
N SER A 234 9.72 49.60 -81.00
CA SER A 234 8.45 50.35 -81.13
C SER A 234 7.49 50.11 -79.95
N GLU A 235 6.97 51.10 -79.23
CA GLU A 235 6.66 52.49 -79.55
C GLU A 235 6.85 53.41 -78.33
N ALA A 236 7.10 54.68 -78.63
CA ALA A 236 7.14 55.79 -77.70
C ALA A 236 5.73 56.22 -77.26
N GLY A 237 5.60 56.80 -76.05
CA GLY A 237 4.47 57.68 -75.77
C GLY A 237 4.02 57.81 -74.30
N THR A 238 4.53 58.85 -73.64
CA THR A 238 3.83 59.74 -72.67
C THR A 238 3.38 59.26 -71.27
N LYS A 239 4.16 59.74 -70.27
CA LYS A 239 3.81 60.62 -69.12
C LYS A 239 2.87 60.20 -67.97
N SER A 240 3.35 60.58 -66.78
CA SER A 240 2.68 61.03 -65.53
C SER A 240 2.55 59.97 -64.42
N LEU A 241 3.34 60.08 -63.33
CA LEU A 241 2.98 60.61 -61.97
C LEU A 241 1.77 59.86 -61.37
N GLU A 242 1.79 59.26 -60.17
CA GLU A 242 2.22 59.85 -58.89
C GLU A 242 2.14 58.78 -57.75
N LYS A 243 3.13 58.79 -56.84
CA LYS A 243 3.07 58.69 -55.36
C LYS A 243 1.82 58.04 -54.71
N SER A 244 1.95 57.10 -53.77
CA SER A 244 2.02 57.38 -52.32
C SER A 244 1.81 56.04 -51.56
N LYS A 245 2.79 55.53 -50.79
CA LYS A 245 3.04 55.74 -49.34
C LYS A 245 2.21 54.80 -48.41
N SER A 246 2.97 53.88 -47.82
CA SER A 246 2.83 53.14 -46.53
C SER A 246 2.33 54.02 -45.35
N PRO A 247 2.27 53.53 -44.08
CA PRO A 247 1.72 52.31 -43.46
C PRO A 247 0.95 52.70 -42.15
N ALA A 248 0.95 51.82 -41.13
CA ALA A 248 0.79 52.10 -39.68
C ALA A 248 -0.68 52.11 -39.15
N THR A 249 -1.04 51.68 -37.94
CA THR A 249 -0.36 51.09 -36.76
C THR A 249 -1.43 50.87 -35.66
N GLU A 250 -1.11 50.03 -34.67
CA GLU A 250 -1.59 50.01 -33.26
C GLU A 250 -2.96 49.42 -32.83
N ILE A 251 -2.80 48.31 -32.09
CA ILE A 251 -3.40 47.81 -30.83
C ILE A 251 -3.67 48.92 -29.77
N PRO A 252 -4.04 48.69 -28.48
CA PRO A 252 -4.92 47.73 -27.76
C PRO A 252 -5.89 48.43 -26.78
N THR A 253 -6.82 47.71 -26.14
CA THR A 253 -7.16 47.79 -24.68
C THR A 253 -8.38 46.89 -24.40
N LYS A 254 -8.74 46.40 -23.21
CA LYS A 254 -8.12 46.02 -21.92
C LYS A 254 -9.32 45.76 -20.98
N SER A 255 -9.13 44.87 -19.99
CA SER A 255 -9.90 44.75 -18.73
C SER A 255 -11.31 44.10 -18.83
N LYS A 256 -11.87 43.41 -17.81
CA LYS A 256 -11.66 43.54 -16.36
C LYS A 256 -12.22 42.34 -15.57
N SER A 257 -11.50 42.00 -14.51
CA SER A 257 -11.81 41.35 -13.22
C SER A 257 -13.28 41.34 -12.72
N ALA A 258 -13.70 40.27 -12.02
CA ALA A 258 -14.03 40.28 -10.57
C ALA A 258 -14.67 38.95 -10.06
N GLU A 259 -14.04 38.37 -9.04
CA GLU A 259 -14.63 37.59 -7.91
C GLU A 259 -15.29 38.58 -6.89
N PRO A 260 -15.90 38.23 -5.71
CA PRO A 260 -15.83 36.99 -4.89
C PRO A 260 -17.12 36.60 -4.11
N THR A 261 -16.95 35.74 -3.09
CA THR A 261 -17.77 35.43 -1.87
C THR A 261 -18.79 34.28 -1.98
N GLY A 262 -18.98 33.37 -1.02
CA GLY A 262 -18.43 33.15 0.32
C GLY A 262 -19.43 32.38 1.22
N SER A 263 -18.91 31.53 2.13
CA SER A 263 -19.50 30.99 3.39
C SER A 263 -20.84 30.23 3.42
N LYS A 264 -20.83 28.98 3.89
CA LYS A 264 -20.98 28.58 5.31
C LYS A 264 -20.69 27.08 5.49
#